data_AF-A0A2X2XNA8-F1
#
_entry.id   AF-A0A2X2XNA8-F1
#
_cell.length_a   1.000
_cell.length_b   1.000
_cell.length_c   1.000
_cell.angle_alpha   90.00
_cell.angle_beta   90.00
_cell.angle_gamma   90.00
#
_symmetry.space_group_name_H-M   'P 1'
#
loop_
_entity.id
_entity.type
_entity.pdbx_description
1 polymer ?
#
loop_
_entity_poly.entity_id
_entity_poly.type
_entity_poly.pdbx_seq_one_letter_code
_entity_poly.pdbx_strand_id
1 'polypeptide(L)' 'MTYDLMNTEKVTEFIIEVHDDFIFEDMTREELLSMCRDAKEMIEHYFVTTMNDYDVI' A
#
# COMPACT_ATOMS: atom_id res chain seq x y z
N MET A 1 31.49 1.42 11.07
CA MET A 1 30.20 2.12 10.96
C MET A 1 29.16 1.08 10.60
N THR A 2 28.43 0.60 11.58
CA THR A 2 27.25 -0.23 11.37
C THR A 2 26.19 0.67 10.75
N TYR A 3 25.84 0.40 9.49
CA TYR A 3 24.65 1.00 8.89
C TYR A 3 23.47 0.36 9.60
N ASP A 4 22.78 1.13 10.42
CA ASP A 4 21.54 0.71 11.05
C ASP A 4 20.53 0.55 9.91
N LEU A 5 20.25 -0.70 9.53
CA LEU A 5 19.31 -1.02 8.46
C LEU A 5 17.91 -0.75 9.04
N MET A 6 17.45 0.50 8.91
CA MET A 6 16.09 0.86 9.33
C MET A 6 15.09 0.08 8.50
N ASN A 7 14.24 -0.70 9.17
CA ASN A 7 13.10 -1.31 8.51
C ASN A 7 12.13 -0.18 8.11
N THR A 8 11.63 -0.25 6.88
CA THR A 8 10.62 0.67 6.37
C THR A 8 9.43 -0.15 5.90
N GLU A 9 8.26 0.15 6.42
CA GLU A 9 7.02 -0.36 5.89
C GLU A 9 6.55 0.56 4.75
N LYS A 10 6.20 -0.04 3.62
CA LYS A 10 5.69 0.68 2.46
C LYS A 10 4.22 0.31 2.26
N VAL A 11 3.35 1.30 2.31
CA VAL A 11 1.94 1.17 1.91
C VAL A 11 1.77 1.83 0.54
N THR A 12 1.17 1.11 -0.40
CA THR A 12 0.92 1.62 -1.76
C THR A 12 -0.57 1.81 -1.96
N GLU A 13 -0.97 3.03 -2.25
CA GLU A 13 -2.35 3.41 -2.57
C GLU A 13 -2.48 3.58 -4.08
N PHE A 14 -3.59 3.12 -4.66
CA PHE A 14 -3.88 3.19 -6.08
C PHE A 14 -5.15 4.03 -6.30
N ILE A 15 -5.07 4.99 -7.22
CA ILE A 15 -6.21 5.81 -7.63
C ILE A 15 -6.65 5.30 -9.00
N ILE A 16 -7.84 4.73 -9.07
CA ILE A 16 -8.37 4.09 -10.27
C ILE A 16 -9.71 4.74 -10.63
N GLU A 17 -9.77 5.33 -11.82
CA GLU A 17 -11.02 5.81 -12.40
C GLU A 17 -11.83 4.59 -12.89
N VAL A 18 -13.08 4.52 -12.44
CA VAL A 18 -14.01 3.43 -12.75
C VAL A 18 -15.27 3.99 -13.40
N HIS A 19 -16.03 3.13 -14.07
CA HIS A 19 -17.33 3.50 -14.62
C HIS A 19 -18.35 3.76 -13.50
N ASP A 20 -19.38 4.57 -13.79
CA ASP A 20 -20.42 4.95 -12.82
C ASP A 20 -21.23 3.75 -12.28
N ASP A 21 -21.22 2.63 -13.00
CA ASP A 21 -21.88 1.38 -12.64
C ASP A 21 -20.97 0.37 -11.92
N PHE A 22 -19.75 0.78 -11.55
CA PHE A 22 -18.82 -0.06 -10.82
C PHE A 22 -19.34 -0.39 -9.41
N ILE A 23 -19.37 -1.69 -9.08
CA ILE A 23 -19.73 -2.21 -7.77
C ILE A 23 -18.52 -2.97 -7.22
N PHE A 24 -17.94 -2.49 -6.13
CA PHE A 24 -16.71 -3.06 -5.56
C PHE A 24 -16.91 -4.50 -5.10
N GLU A 25 -18.05 -4.80 -4.49
CA GLU A 25 -18.40 -6.11 -3.93
C GLU A 25 -18.60 -7.20 -4.99
N ASP A 26 -18.85 -6.81 -6.25
CA ASP A 26 -19.03 -7.74 -7.36
C ASP A 26 -17.68 -8.19 -7.97
N MET A 27 -16.58 -7.54 -7.59
CA MET A 27 -15.25 -7.83 -8.11
C MET A 27 -14.54 -8.89 -7.28
N THR A 28 -13.88 -9.83 -7.98
CA THR A 28 -12.96 -10.75 -7.32
C THR A 28 -11.68 -10.03 -6.90
N ARG A 29 -10.99 -10.57 -5.90
CA ARG A 29 -9.69 -10.06 -5.47
C ARG A 29 -8.69 -10.05 -6.62
N GLU A 30 -8.71 -11.07 -7.47
CA GLU A 30 -7.80 -11.20 -8.60
C GLU A 30 -8.01 -10.10 -9.63
N GLU A 31 -9.27 -9.71 -9.90
CA GLU A 31 -9.62 -8.59 -10.76
C GLU A 31 -9.20 -7.25 -10.14
N LEU A 32 -9.50 -7.01 -8.87
CA LEU A 32 -9.06 -5.80 -8.16
C LEU A 32 -7.54 -5.65 -8.18
N LEU A 33 -6.80 -6.74 -7.94
CA LEU A 33 -5.34 -6.73 -8.04
C LEU A 33 -4.85 -6.45 -9.46
N SER A 34 -5.59 -6.84 -10.49
CA SER A 34 -5.25 -6.50 -11.87
C SER A 34 -5.45 -5.01 -12.13
N MET A 35 -6.55 -4.44 -11.65
CA MET A 35 -6.81 -3.00 -11.74
C MET A 35 -5.70 -2.19 -11.06
N CYS A 36 -5.22 -2.62 -9.89
CA CYS A 36 -4.09 -1.96 -9.22
C CYS A 36 -2.78 -2.03 -10.03
N ARG A 37 -2.51 -3.15 -10.73
CA ARG A 37 -1.31 -3.27 -11.58
C ARG A 37 -1.35 -2.36 -12.80
N ASP A 38 -2.56 -2.13 -13.33
CA ASP A 38 -2.78 -1.30 -14.51
C ASP A 38 -3.03 0.19 -14.17
N ALA A 39 -3.10 0.52 -12.87
CA ALA A 39 -3.33 1.87 -12.38
C ALA A 39 -2.20 2.82 -12.80
N LYS A 40 -2.58 3.97 -13.35
CA LYS A 40 -1.63 5.01 -13.78
C LYS A 40 -1.20 5.92 -12.63
N GLU A 41 -2.05 6.02 -11.61
CA GLU A 41 -1.86 6.90 -10.48
C GLU A 41 -1.71 6.07 -9.21
N MET A 42 -0.60 6.27 -8.51
CA MET A 42 -0.30 5.61 -7.25
C MET A 42 0.43 6.56 -6.31
N ILE A 43 0.21 6.36 -5.00
CA ILE A 43 0.86 7.08 -3.93
C ILE A 43 1.59 6.07 -3.05
N GLU A 44 2.87 6.31 -2.79
CA GLU A 44 3.69 5.47 -1.94
C GLU A 44 3.91 6.15 -0.59
N HIS A 45 3.47 5.48 0.47
CA HIS A 45 3.68 5.92 1.84
C HIS A 45 4.78 5.08 2.47
N TYR A 46 5.80 5.76 2.99
CA TYR A 46 6.94 5.13 3.64
C TYR A 46 6.89 5.43 5.14
N PHE A 47 6.73 4.38 5.93
CA PHE A 47 6.74 4.45 7.39
C PHE A 47 8.04 3.83 7.89
N VAL A 48 8.76 4.56 8.73
CA VAL A 48 9.93 3.99 9.42
C VAL A 48 9.40 3.11 10.54
N THR A 49 9.66 1.82 10.49
CA THR A 49 9.35 0.91 11.58
C THR A 49 10.56 0.88 12.50
N THR A 50 10.51 1.68 13.58
CA THR A 50 11.49 1.56 14.65
C THR A 50 11.39 0.15 15.24
N MET A 51 12.47 -0.63 15.19
CA MET A 51 12.60 -1.82 16.04
C MET A 51 12.69 -1.35 17.50
N ASN A 52 11.56 -1.00 18.12
CA ASN A 52 11.50 -0.76 19.56
C ASN A 52 10.54 -1.80 20.15
N ASP A 53 11.11 -2.98 20.44
CA ASP A 53 10.50 -3.99 21.32
C ASP A 53 10.36 -3.48 22.76
N TYR A 54 10.83 -2.28 23.09
CA TYR A 54 10.56 -1.60 24.35
C TYR A 54 10.58 -0.08 24.11
N ASP A 55 9.43 0.57 24.13
CA ASP A 55 9.21 1.68 25.07
C ASP A 55 7.72 2.02 25.15
N VAL A 56 7.19 1.66 26.32
CA VAL A 56 5.91 2.03 26.89
C VAL A 56 5.75 3.55 26.89
N ILE A 57 4.56 4.05 26.51
CA ILE A 57 3.97 5.24 27.13
C ILE A 57 2.50 4.94 27.41
#